data_AF-A0A7V9REG2-F1
#
_entry.id   AF-A0A7V9REG2-F1
#
_cell.length_a   1.000
_cell.length_b   1.000
_cell.length_c   1.000
_cell.angle_alpha   90.00
_cell.angle_beta   90.00
_cell.angle_gamma   90.00
#
_symmetry.space_group_name_H-M   'P 1'
#
loop_
_entity.id
_entity.type
_entity.pdbx_description
1 polymer ?
#
loop_
_entity_poly.entity_id
_entity_poly.type
_entity_poly.pdbx_seq_one_letter_code
_entity_poly.pdbx_strand_id
1 'polypeptide(L)'
;MIVIAILGLLVVIVVPRVMGSLASSKVDLMKVKVDKITKEEYPRWASTNNDKQCPDTLLEVGKAVDQSATAEEYVDAWGKPFKFLCGDTAPAGVKGLAVYSMGEDGKDGTADDIKSWERVKK
;
A
#
# COMPACT_ATOMS: atom_id res chain seq x y z
N MET A 1 32.22 -30.23 -20.28
CA MET A 1 32.37 -29.50 -18.99
C MET A 1 32.28 -27.97 -19.14
N ILE A 2 32.68 -27.37 -20.27
CA ILE A 2 32.55 -25.92 -20.53
C ILE A 2 31.10 -25.40 -20.46
N VAL A 3 30.12 -26.17 -20.94
CA VAL A 3 28.71 -25.74 -20.96
C VAL A 3 28.14 -25.55 -19.54
N ILE A 4 28.49 -26.45 -18.61
CA ILE A 4 28.05 -26.36 -17.20
C ILE A 4 28.69 -25.14 -16.53
N ALA A 5 29.93 -24.81 -16.87
CA ALA A 5 30.62 -23.62 -16.35
C ALA A 5 29.97 -22.31 -16.84
N ILE A 6 29.59 -22.24 -18.13
CA ILE A 6 28.90 -21.06 -18.70
C ILE A 6 27.49 -20.91 -18.12
N LEU A 7 26.74 -22.01 -18.00
CA LEU A 7 25.41 -21.99 -17.37
C LEU A 7 25.50 -21.57 -15.89
N GLY A 8 26.49 -22.06 -15.15
CA GLY A 8 26.73 -21.65 -13.77
C GLY A 8 27.03 -20.16 -13.63
N LEU A 9 27.87 -19.59 -14.51
CA LEU A 9 28.20 -18.17 -14.50
C LEU A 9 26.99 -17.27 -14.80
N LEU A 10 26.13 -17.67 -15.73
CA LEU A 10 24.94 -16.89 -16.09
C LEU A 10 23.90 -16.84 -14.95
N VAL A 11 23.72 -17.93 -14.21
CA VAL A 11 22.78 -17.98 -13.06
C VAL A 11 23.20 -17.00 -11.95
N VAL A 12 24.51 -16.87 -11.68
CA VAL A 12 25.03 -15.96 -10.62
C VAL A 12 24.73 -14.48 -10.93
N ILE A 13 24.70 -14.09 -12.21
CA ILE A 13 24.46 -12.70 -12.63
C ILE A 13 22.96 -12.36 -12.62
N VAL A 14 22.11 -13.32 -13.02
CA VAL A 14 20.68 -13.05 -13.24
C VAL A 14 19.87 -13.09 -11.93
N VAL A 15 20.21 -13.97 -10.99
CA VAL A 15 19.44 -14.18 -9.74
C VAL A 15 19.35 -12.91 -8.85
N PRO A 16 20.46 -12.18 -8.55
CA PRO A 16 20.38 -11.00 -7.68
C PRO A 16 19.54 -9.86 -8.29
N ARG A 17 19.55 -9.73 -9.62
CA ARG A 17 18.86 -8.65 -10.33
C ARG A 17 17.34 -8.83 -10.34
N VAL A 18 16.86 -10.07 -10.45
CA VAL A 18 15.42 -10.37 -10.47
C VAL A 18 14.79 -10.17 -9.09
N MET A 19 15.46 -10.58 -8.00
CA MET A 19 14.93 -10.38 -6.64
C MET A 19 14.81 -8.90 -6.26
N GLY A 20 15.81 -8.07 -6.58
CA GLY A 20 15.74 -6.62 -6.31
C GLY A 20 14.57 -5.93 -7.03
N SER A 21 14.27 -6.34 -8.26
CA SER A 21 13.15 -5.80 -9.04
C SER A 21 11.79 -6.13 -8.42
N LEU A 22 11.63 -7.32 -7.82
CA LEU A 22 10.37 -7.74 -7.22
C LEU A 22 10.04 -6.95 -5.94
N ALA A 23 11.06 -6.66 -5.11
CA ALA A 23 10.90 -5.87 -3.90
C ALA A 23 10.44 -4.43 -4.23
N SER A 24 11.06 -3.78 -5.23
CA SER A 24 10.62 -2.46 -5.69
C SER A 24 9.19 -2.45 -6.23
N SER A 25 8.79 -3.50 -6.97
CA SER A 25 7.44 -3.58 -7.52
C SER A 25 6.36 -3.73 -6.44
N LYS A 26 6.65 -4.44 -5.34
CA LYS A 26 5.74 -4.50 -4.19
C LYS A 26 5.51 -3.12 -3.59
N VAL A 27 6.59 -2.37 -3.37
CA VAL A 27 6.54 -1.00 -2.86
C VAL A 27 5.69 -0.12 -3.78
N ASP A 28 5.93 -0.15 -5.09
CA ASP A 28 5.19 0.67 -6.04
C ASP A 28 3.71 0.26 -6.16
N LEU A 29 3.39 -1.03 -6.06
CA LEU A 29 2.01 -1.50 -5.98
C LEU A 29 1.31 -0.97 -4.71
N MET A 30 1.97 -1.05 -3.56
CA MET A 30 1.41 -0.54 -2.30
C MET A 30 1.22 0.97 -2.35
N LYS A 31 2.13 1.68 -3.03
CA LYS A 31 2.01 3.12 -3.27
C LYS A 31 0.73 3.47 -4.02
N VAL A 32 0.45 2.75 -5.11
CA VAL A 32 -0.78 2.90 -5.90
C VAL A 32 -2.00 2.51 -5.07
N LYS A 33 -1.91 1.46 -4.25
CA LYS A 33 -3.02 0.98 -3.44
C LYS A 33 -3.44 1.97 -2.36
N VAL A 34 -2.49 2.53 -1.59
CA VAL A 34 -2.83 3.56 -0.59
C VAL A 34 -3.40 4.82 -1.25
N ASP A 35 -2.95 5.14 -2.46
CA ASP A 35 -3.51 6.25 -3.25
C ASP A 35 -4.93 5.95 -3.71
N LYS A 36 -5.20 4.75 -4.23
CA LYS A 36 -6.55 4.31 -4.63
C LYS A 36 -7.53 4.41 -3.46
N ILE A 37 -7.17 3.87 -2.30
CA ILE A 37 -8.02 3.89 -1.10
C ILE A 37 -8.34 5.34 -0.70
N THR A 38 -7.34 6.22 -0.68
CA THR A 38 -7.51 7.60 -0.16
C THR A 38 -8.10 8.58 -1.16
N LYS A 39 -7.81 8.43 -2.46
CA LYS A 39 -8.19 9.38 -3.51
C LYS A 39 -9.42 8.94 -4.30
N GLU A 40 -9.76 7.66 -4.31
CA GLU A 40 -10.90 7.13 -5.07
C GLU A 40 -11.96 6.53 -4.15
N GLU A 41 -11.58 5.58 -3.29
CA GLU A 41 -12.54 4.83 -2.48
C GLU A 41 -13.10 5.69 -1.33
N TYR A 42 -12.23 6.41 -0.60
CA TYR A 42 -12.64 7.24 0.52
C TYR A 42 -13.58 8.39 0.15
N PRO A 43 -13.35 9.18 -0.93
CA PRO A 43 -14.31 10.22 -1.33
C PRO A 43 -15.68 9.65 -1.69
N ARG A 44 -15.72 8.44 -2.28
CA ARG A 44 -16.98 7.75 -2.57
C ARG A 44 -17.71 7.40 -1.27
N TRP A 45 -17.02 6.78 -0.33
CA TRP A 45 -17.56 6.47 1.00
C TRP A 45 -18.04 7.73 1.73
N ALA A 46 -17.25 8.80 1.74
CA ALA A 46 -17.57 10.05 2.42
C ALA A 46 -18.81 10.73 1.83
N SER A 47 -19.03 10.61 0.51
CA SER A 47 -20.21 11.18 -0.16
C SER A 47 -21.53 10.52 0.28
N THR A 48 -21.48 9.27 0.72
CA THR A 48 -22.66 8.49 1.13
C THR A 48 -22.84 8.40 2.63
N ASN A 49 -21.80 8.73 3.42
CA ASN A 49 -21.78 8.60 4.88
C ASN A 49 -21.60 9.98 5.53
N ASN A 50 -22.52 10.90 5.27
CA ASN A 50 -22.45 12.29 5.77
C ASN A 50 -22.64 12.40 7.29
N ASP A 51 -23.15 11.35 7.93
CA ASP A 51 -23.36 11.21 9.36
C ASP A 51 -22.10 10.70 10.11
N LYS A 52 -21.12 10.15 9.38
CA LYS A 52 -19.86 9.68 9.93
C LYS A 52 -18.69 10.50 9.40
N GLN A 53 -17.87 11.02 10.32
CA GLN A 53 -16.65 11.73 9.95
C GLN A 53 -15.53 10.78 9.50
N CYS A 54 -15.53 9.54 10.02
CA CYS A 54 -14.49 8.55 9.78
C CYS A 54 -15.06 7.13 9.62
N PRO A 55 -14.48 6.31 8.75
CA PRO A 55 -14.86 4.91 8.60
C PRO A 55 -14.37 4.10 9.80
N ASP A 56 -15.14 3.08 10.18
CA ASP A 56 -14.73 2.16 11.25
C ASP A 56 -13.64 1.19 10.76
N THR A 57 -13.70 0.83 9.47
CA THR A 57 -12.74 -0.07 8.81
C THR A 57 -12.49 0.34 7.37
N LEU A 58 -11.33 -0.01 6.81
CA LEU A 58 -11.05 0.20 5.38
C LEU A 58 -11.94 -0.64 4.45
N LEU A 59 -12.47 -1.77 4.94
CA LEU A 59 -13.43 -2.58 4.20
C LEU A 59 -14.73 -1.80 3.92
N GLU A 60 -15.18 -0.98 4.86
CA GLU A 60 -16.35 -0.12 4.69
C GLU A 60 -16.14 0.88 3.54
N VAL A 61 -14.92 1.43 3.45
CA VAL A 61 -14.50 2.34 2.38
C VAL A 61 -14.55 1.62 1.02
N GLY A 62 -14.02 0.41 0.96
CA GLY A 62 -14.09 -0.45 -0.23
C GLY A 62 -15.49 -0.74 -0.71
N LYS A 63 -16.35 -1.12 0.23
CA LYS A 63 -17.75 -1.48 -0.05
C LYS A 63 -18.57 -0.32 -0.60
N ALA A 64 -18.14 0.92 -0.42
CA ALA A 64 -18.77 2.08 -1.05
C ALA A 64 -18.53 2.17 -2.57
N VAL A 65 -17.46 1.54 -3.06
CA VAL A 65 -17.13 1.46 -4.50
C VAL A 65 -17.55 0.11 -5.07
N ASP A 66 -17.21 -0.97 -4.37
CA ASP A 66 -17.47 -2.35 -4.79
C ASP A 66 -18.01 -3.16 -3.61
N GLN A 67 -19.28 -3.55 -3.68
CA GLN A 67 -19.93 -4.33 -2.62
C GLN A 67 -19.31 -5.73 -2.44
N SER A 68 -18.58 -6.24 -3.43
CA SER A 68 -17.87 -7.51 -3.36
C SER A 68 -16.50 -7.41 -2.69
N ALA A 69 -16.05 -6.20 -2.33
CA ALA A 69 -14.78 -5.98 -1.67
C ALA A 69 -14.63 -6.83 -0.40
N THR A 70 -13.44 -7.38 -0.24
CA THR A 70 -13.07 -8.32 0.82
C THR A 70 -12.00 -7.73 1.74
N ALA A 71 -11.87 -8.27 2.97
CA ALA A 71 -10.90 -7.73 3.93
C ALA A 71 -9.45 -7.96 3.49
N GLU A 72 -9.22 -9.02 2.70
CA GLU A 72 -7.94 -9.41 2.13
C GLU A 72 -7.41 -8.35 1.15
N GLU A 73 -8.30 -7.62 0.49
CA GLU A 73 -7.94 -6.49 -0.35
C GLU A 73 -7.41 -5.30 0.46
N TYR A 74 -7.57 -5.28 1.78
CA TYR A 74 -7.05 -4.22 2.67
C TYR A 74 -5.83 -4.68 3.47
N VAL A 75 -5.11 -5.65 2.91
CA VAL A 75 -3.81 -6.13 3.37
C VAL A 75 -2.71 -5.68 2.39
N ASP A 76 -1.52 -5.41 2.91
CA ASP A 76 -0.35 -5.02 2.14
C ASP A 76 0.39 -6.23 1.51
N ALA A 77 1.46 -5.96 0.76
CA ALA A 77 2.24 -6.96 0.05
C ALA A 77 3.04 -7.92 0.96
N TRP A 78 3.05 -7.66 2.27
CA TRP A 78 3.73 -8.43 3.30
C TRP A 78 2.74 -9.10 4.26
N GLY A 79 1.44 -9.05 3.95
CA GLY A 79 0.40 -9.74 4.71
C GLY A 79 -0.05 -8.98 5.97
N LYS A 80 0.26 -7.68 6.09
CA LYS A 80 -0.20 -6.85 7.21
C LYS A 80 -1.40 -5.99 6.78
N PRO A 81 -2.42 -5.82 7.63
CA PRO A 81 -3.52 -4.92 7.33
C PRO A 81 -3.00 -3.48 7.24
N PHE A 82 -3.52 -2.72 6.28
CA PHE A 82 -3.23 -1.28 6.20
C PHE A 82 -3.68 -0.58 7.48
N LYS A 83 -2.90 0.40 7.89
CA LYS A 83 -3.24 1.33 8.97
C LYS A 83 -3.81 2.60 8.38
N PHE A 84 -4.68 3.26 9.14
CA PHE A 84 -5.25 4.52 8.71
C PHE A 84 -5.43 5.47 9.89
N LEU A 85 -5.41 6.76 9.54
CA LEU A 85 -5.66 7.89 10.42
C LEU A 85 -6.76 8.73 9.77
N CYS A 86 -7.66 9.28 10.57
CA CYS A 86 -8.80 10.02 10.04
C CYS A 86 -9.15 11.25 10.90
N GLY A 87 -9.68 12.29 10.24
CA GLY A 87 -10.07 13.53 10.90
C GLY A 87 -8.87 14.22 11.53
N ASP A 88 -8.98 14.59 12.81
CA ASP A 88 -7.94 15.33 13.54
C ASP A 88 -6.66 14.52 13.79
N THR A 89 -6.73 13.19 13.65
CA THR A 89 -5.55 12.32 13.74
C THR A 89 -4.78 12.23 12.42
N ALA A 90 -5.37 12.72 11.32
CA ALA A 90 -4.72 12.70 10.03
C ALA A 90 -3.57 13.72 9.97
N PRO A 91 -2.42 13.36 9.34
CA PRO A 91 -1.29 14.28 9.18
C PRO A 91 -1.66 15.56 8.42
N ALA A 92 -0.93 16.64 8.70
CA ALA A 92 -1.14 17.93 8.05
C ALA A 92 -1.08 17.80 6.51
N GLY A 93 -2.10 18.33 5.84
CA GLY A 93 -2.22 18.27 4.38
C GLY A 93 -3.06 17.09 3.85
N VAL A 94 -3.49 16.17 4.72
CA VAL A 94 -4.41 15.09 4.34
C VAL A 94 -5.85 15.55 4.47
N LYS A 95 -6.66 15.32 3.42
CA LYS A 95 -8.09 15.61 3.43
C LYS A 95 -8.88 14.36 3.82
N GLY A 96 -9.20 14.24 5.11
CA GLY A 96 -10.10 13.22 5.64
C GLY A 96 -9.40 11.94 6.08
N LEU A 97 -8.89 11.13 5.14
CA LEU A 97 -8.31 9.82 5.42
C LEU A 97 -6.84 9.72 4.97
N ALA A 98 -5.98 9.32 5.90
CA ALA A 98 -4.58 8.97 5.68
C ALA A 98 -4.43 7.46 5.79
N VAL A 99 -3.81 6.81 4.81
CA VAL A 99 -3.60 5.35 4.82
C VAL A 99 -2.12 5.05 4.62
N TYR A 100 -1.61 4.06 5.34
CA TYR A 100 -0.23 3.63 5.22
C TYR A 100 -0.03 2.13 5.47
N SER A 101 1.02 1.57 4.88
CA SER A 101 1.55 0.24 5.18
C SER A 101 2.86 0.37 5.95
N MET A 102 3.11 -0.57 6.87
CA MET A 102 4.33 -0.67 7.70
C MET A 102 5.53 -1.25 6.92
N GLY A 103 5.43 -1.37 5.60
CA GLY A 103 6.52 -1.84 4.77
C GLY A 103 6.92 -3.30 4.99
N GLU A 104 8.15 -3.61 4.62
CA GLU A 104 8.71 -4.96 4.67
C GLU A 104 9.13 -5.35 6.08
N ASP A 105 9.56 -4.38 6.88
CA ASP A 105 9.98 -4.62 8.26
C ASP A 105 8.81 -4.81 9.22
N GLY A 106 7.60 -4.36 8.81
CA GLY A 106 6.35 -4.51 9.54
C GLY A 106 6.31 -3.72 10.84
N LYS A 107 7.14 -2.69 10.98
CA LYS A 107 7.20 -1.80 12.13
C LYS A 107 6.63 -0.44 11.77
N ASP A 108 5.97 0.18 12.73
CA ASP A 108 5.38 1.50 12.54
C ASP A 108 6.44 2.60 12.76
N GLY A 109 6.44 3.62 11.91
CA GLY A 109 7.30 4.79 12.02
C GLY A 109 8.71 4.59 11.46
N THR A 110 8.91 3.57 10.63
CA THR A 110 10.20 3.26 10.00
C THR A 110 10.29 3.88 8.60
N ALA A 111 11.49 3.80 8.00
CA ALA A 111 11.77 4.46 6.72
C ALA A 111 11.12 3.76 5.52
N ASP A 112 10.67 2.52 5.68
CA ASP A 112 9.99 1.72 4.66
C ASP A 112 8.46 1.84 4.74
N ASP A 113 7.93 2.63 5.67
CA ASP A 113 6.51 2.98 5.71
C ASP A 113 6.04 3.60 4.39
N ILE A 114 4.96 3.06 3.83
CA ILE A 114 4.37 3.55 2.59
C ILE A 114 3.14 4.36 2.92
N LYS A 115 3.30 5.68 3.03
CA LYS A 115 2.25 6.62 3.43
C LYS A 115 1.58 7.28 2.22
N SER A 116 0.28 7.55 2.31
CA SER A 116 -0.48 8.24 1.26
C SER A 116 -0.16 9.74 1.14
N TRP A 117 0.44 10.34 2.17
CA TRP A 117 0.63 11.81 2.28
C TRP A 117 2.06 12.31 2.05
N GLU A 118 3.08 11.46 2.17
CA GLU A 118 4.47 11.90 2.04
C GLU A 118 4.91 12.09 0.57
N ARG A 119 4.11 11.64 -0.39
CA ARG A 119 4.42 11.73 -1.83
C ARG A 119 3.96 13.02 -2.51
N VAL A 120 3.64 14.07 -1.74
CA VAL A 120 3.48 15.42 -2.29
C VAL A 120 4.87 16.03 -2.55
N LYS A 121 5.58 15.50 -3.55
CA LYS A 121 6.61 16.27 -4.26
C LYS A 121 6.22 16.29 -5.74
N LYS A 122 5.87 17.51 -6.16
CA LYS A 122 5.56 18.02 -7.51
C LYS A 122 6.07 17.17 -8.67
#